data_AF-A0A0Q9KG12-F1
#
_entry.id   AF-A0A0Q9KG12-F1
#
_cell.length_a   1.000
_cell.length_b   1.000
_cell.length_c   1.000
_cell.angle_alpha   90.00
_cell.angle_beta   90.00
_cell.angle_gamma   90.00
#
_symmetry.space_group_name_H-M   'P 1'
#
loop_
_entity.id
_entity.type
_entity.pdbx_description
1 polymer ?
#
loop_
_entity_poly.entity_id
_entity_poly.type
_entity_poly.pdbx_seq_one_letter_code
_entity_poly.pdbx_strand_id
1 'polypeptide(L)'
;MLLVLFKKFLGKKESQGQSEPHASSLEVTIHQIQAGDLRLRNQFIADYQPYVAKVTSRFCKRYIDPARDDEFSIALAAFNEAINQYSSVMGRSFLGFAETVMRRRLIDFLRKEQRFKGQIPYSSFDQEDDEDNLLNPIEVHQAIEAYEKQKGLEERRSEIMDFSRCLSDFDIDFSELTEASPKHDDSRQMLFGIGRTLAQDAELMRTLLTKRQLPIKELLEQVQVSRKTLERNRKYLIAIALIFNGPYPYLRDYLHIRE
;
A
#
# COMPACT_ATOMS: atom_id res chain seq x y z
N MET A 1 6.65 54.66 -23.92
CA MET A 1 5.45 53.86 -24.18
C MET A 1 5.32 52.81 -23.08
N LEU A 2 4.12 52.72 -22.49
CA LEU A 2 3.69 51.84 -21.40
C LEU A 2 4.28 52.21 -20.03
N LEU A 3 3.89 53.37 -19.45
CA LEU A 3 2.72 53.52 -18.55
C LEU A 3 2.72 52.44 -17.46
N VAL A 4 3.31 52.71 -16.30
CA VAL A 4 2.60 53.27 -15.13
C VAL A 4 1.38 52.41 -14.80
N LEU A 5 1.51 51.45 -13.86
CA LEU A 5 0.43 50.90 -13.02
C LEU A 5 0.95 49.72 -12.17
N PHE A 6 1.78 49.94 -11.14
CA PHE A 6 1.90 48.99 -10.01
C PHE A 6 2.47 49.64 -8.74
N LYS A 7 2.08 50.90 -8.49
CA LYS A 7 2.49 51.63 -7.30
C LYS A 7 1.36 52.48 -6.74
N LYS A 8 0.19 51.87 -6.50
CA LYS A 8 -0.86 52.46 -5.65
C LYS A 8 -1.93 51.44 -5.25
N PHE A 9 -1.55 50.45 -4.45
CA PHE A 9 -2.51 49.75 -3.57
C PHE A 9 -1.82 49.26 -2.27
N LEU A 10 -0.89 50.07 -1.76
CA LEU A 10 -0.45 49.99 -0.37
C LEU A 10 -0.84 51.28 0.35
N GLY A 11 -1.64 51.11 1.41
CA GLY A 11 -2.05 52.09 2.41
C GLY A 11 -3.34 51.57 3.05
N LYS A 12 -3.43 51.24 4.34
CA LYS A 12 -2.55 51.46 5.49
C LYS A 12 -2.95 50.43 6.57
N LYS A 13 -1.97 50.00 7.37
CA LYS A 13 -2.05 49.11 8.54
C LYS A 13 -3.22 49.41 9.48
N GLU A 14 -3.93 48.36 9.90
CA GLU A 14 -4.34 48.17 11.30
C GLU A 14 -3.59 46.96 11.85
N SER A 15 -2.87 47.19 12.95
CA SER A 15 -2.27 46.13 13.75
C SER A 15 -3.30 45.64 14.77
N GLN A 16 -3.73 44.39 14.64
CA GLN A 16 -4.14 43.59 15.79
C GLN A 16 -3.55 42.20 15.59
N GLY A 17 -2.61 41.83 16.46
CA GLY A 17 -2.21 40.46 16.60
C GLY A 17 -3.33 39.67 17.28
N GLN A 18 -3.51 38.41 16.86
CA GLN A 18 -3.99 37.30 17.68
C GLN A 18 -3.94 35.99 16.88
N SER A 19 -3.02 35.12 17.31
CA SER A 19 -3.11 33.65 17.46
C SER A 19 -4.18 32.84 16.68
N GLU A 20 -3.68 31.91 15.86
CA GLU A 20 -4.26 30.67 15.28
C GLU A 20 -5.79 30.51 15.06
N PRO A 21 -6.20 30.46 13.77
CA PRO A 21 -7.25 29.53 13.32
C PRO A 21 -7.06 28.95 11.90
N HIS A 22 -5.83 28.81 11.38
CA HIS A 22 -5.61 28.46 9.95
C HIS A 22 -5.73 26.97 9.59
N ALA A 23 -5.47 26.05 10.52
CA ALA A 23 -5.43 24.61 10.22
C ALA A 23 -6.80 24.04 9.84
N SER A 24 -7.88 24.47 10.50
CA SER A 24 -9.25 24.01 10.24
C SER A 24 -9.79 24.50 8.90
N SER A 25 -9.39 25.69 8.45
CA SER A 25 -9.87 26.25 7.18
C SER A 25 -9.34 25.46 5.97
N LEU A 26 -8.11 24.98 6.03
CA LEU A 26 -7.47 24.28 4.91
C LEU A 26 -8.08 22.89 4.68
N GLU A 27 -8.31 22.16 5.75
CA GLU A 27 -8.91 20.82 5.71
C GLU A 27 -10.36 20.86 5.22
N VAL A 28 -11.12 21.88 5.64
CA VAL A 28 -12.49 22.12 5.16
C VAL A 28 -12.49 22.40 3.65
N THR A 29 -11.56 23.22 3.16
CA THR A 29 -11.41 23.49 1.71
C THR A 29 -11.12 22.20 0.94
N ILE A 30 -10.24 21.34 1.44
CA ILE A 30 -9.90 20.06 0.78
C ILE A 30 -11.10 19.13 0.77
N HIS A 31 -11.86 19.05 1.87
CA HIS A 31 -13.07 18.23 1.93
C HIS A 31 -14.13 18.68 0.91
N GLN A 32 -14.31 19.99 0.72
CA GLN A 32 -15.21 20.54 -0.31
C GLN A 32 -14.74 20.21 -1.73
N ILE A 33 -13.42 20.25 -1.96
CA ILE A 33 -12.83 19.84 -3.23
C ILE A 33 -13.07 18.34 -3.49
N GLN A 34 -12.88 17.49 -2.49
CA GLN A 34 -13.12 16.04 -2.57
C GLN A 34 -14.60 15.72 -2.80
N ALA A 35 -15.51 16.56 -2.29
CA ALA A 35 -16.95 16.45 -2.53
C ALA A 35 -17.39 16.87 -3.96
N GLY A 36 -16.46 17.34 -4.79
CA GLY A 36 -16.69 17.57 -6.23
C GLY A 36 -16.66 19.03 -6.68
N ASP A 37 -16.26 19.99 -5.84
CA ASP A 37 -16.11 21.39 -6.27
C ASP A 37 -14.83 21.58 -7.12
N LEU A 38 -14.97 21.38 -8.43
CA LEU A 38 -13.89 21.53 -9.40
C LEU A 38 -13.39 22.97 -9.54
N ARG A 39 -14.23 23.96 -9.29
CA ARG A 39 -13.83 25.37 -9.38
C ARG A 39 -12.92 25.73 -8.22
N LEU A 40 -13.31 25.32 -7.01
CA LEU A 40 -12.48 25.46 -5.81
C LEU A 40 -11.16 24.68 -5.95
N ARG A 41 -11.19 23.50 -6.57
CA ARG A 41 -9.98 22.71 -6.87
C ARG A 41 -8.98 23.49 -7.71
N ASN A 42 -9.43 24.04 -8.84
CA ASN A 42 -8.55 24.76 -9.75
C ASN A 42 -7.98 26.03 -9.10
N GLN A 43 -8.81 26.75 -8.34
CA GLN A 43 -8.34 27.92 -7.59
C GLN A 43 -7.30 27.53 -6.54
N PHE A 44 -7.58 26.48 -5.76
CA PHE A 44 -6.67 25.99 -4.74
C PHE A 44 -5.32 25.56 -5.33
N ILE A 45 -5.31 24.83 -6.45
CA ILE A 45 -4.07 24.45 -7.12
C ILE A 45 -3.30 25.69 -7.59
N ALA A 46 -3.97 26.68 -8.16
CA ALA A 46 -3.35 27.93 -8.60
C ALA A 46 -2.73 28.70 -7.42
N ASP A 47 -3.46 28.86 -6.32
CA ASP A 47 -3.02 29.59 -5.12
C ASP A 47 -1.78 28.95 -4.48
N TYR A 48 -1.66 27.62 -4.58
CA TYR A 48 -0.55 26.86 -4.01
C TYR A 48 0.59 26.55 -4.99
N GLN A 49 0.55 27.04 -6.24
CA GLN A 49 1.70 26.93 -7.15
C GLN A 49 3.02 27.46 -6.57
N PRO A 50 3.06 28.59 -5.83
CA PRO A 50 4.29 29.05 -5.18
C PRO A 50 4.83 28.08 -4.13
N TYR A 51 3.94 27.40 -3.39
CA TYR A 51 4.34 26.35 -2.45
C TYR A 51 4.94 25.15 -3.19
N VAL A 52 4.29 24.72 -4.27
CA VAL A 52 4.78 23.64 -5.14
C VAL A 52 6.17 23.97 -5.68
N ALA A 53 6.35 25.15 -6.25
CA ALA A 53 7.64 25.62 -6.77
C ALA A 53 8.73 25.64 -5.69
N LYS A 54 8.38 26.09 -4.47
CA LYS A 54 9.31 26.12 -3.33
C LYS A 54 9.76 24.72 -2.92
N VAL A 55 8.83 23.78 -2.78
CA VAL A 55 9.14 22.39 -2.41
C VAL A 55 9.98 21.72 -3.50
N THR A 56 9.61 21.87 -4.77
CA THR A 56 10.38 21.32 -5.90
C THR A 56 11.77 21.92 -5.98
N SER A 57 11.92 23.24 -5.83
CA SER A 57 13.24 23.90 -5.85
C SER A 57 14.13 23.43 -4.69
N ARG A 58 13.55 23.27 -3.49
CA ARG A 58 14.27 22.70 -2.34
C ARG A 58 14.71 21.26 -2.60
N PHE A 59 13.84 20.45 -3.19
CA PHE A 59 14.14 19.06 -3.52
C PHE A 59 15.25 18.96 -4.59
N CYS A 60 15.17 19.77 -5.66
CA CYS A 60 16.12 19.76 -6.76
C CYS A 60 17.41 20.56 -6.48
N LYS A 61 17.48 21.28 -5.36
CA LYS A 61 18.59 22.19 -4.98
C LYS A 61 18.95 23.24 -6.05
N ARG A 62 18.00 23.59 -6.92
CA ARG A 62 18.12 24.62 -7.95
C ARG A 62 16.82 25.39 -8.08
N TYR A 63 16.87 26.57 -8.68
CA TYR A 63 15.66 27.26 -9.09
C TYR A 63 14.90 26.42 -10.13
N ILE A 64 13.58 26.35 -9.97
CA ILE A 64 12.66 25.65 -10.87
C ILE A 64 11.77 26.68 -11.55
N ASP A 65 11.78 26.69 -12.88
CA ASP A 65 10.93 27.51 -13.73
C ASP A 65 9.61 26.76 -14.02
N PRO A 66 8.46 27.22 -13.48
CA PRO A 66 7.17 26.60 -13.69
C PRO A 66 6.73 26.41 -15.14
N ALA A 67 7.29 27.19 -16.07
CA ALA A 67 6.95 27.13 -17.48
C ALA A 67 7.83 26.17 -18.30
N ARG A 68 8.96 25.71 -17.74
CA ARG A 68 10.00 25.01 -18.52
C ARG A 68 10.49 23.71 -17.90
N ASP A 69 10.46 23.60 -16.58
CA ASP A 69 10.99 22.43 -15.86
C ASP A 69 9.91 21.36 -15.66
N ASP A 70 10.18 20.16 -16.16
CA ASP A 70 9.28 19.01 -16.05
C ASP A 70 9.03 18.64 -14.58
N GLU A 71 10.01 18.84 -13.69
CA GLU A 71 9.89 18.61 -12.25
C GLU A 71 8.75 19.41 -11.63
N PHE A 72 8.50 20.63 -12.12
CA PHE A 72 7.36 21.42 -11.65
C PHE A 72 6.03 20.77 -12.02
N SER A 73 5.89 20.32 -13.26
CA SER A 73 4.67 19.65 -13.74
C SER A 73 4.39 18.35 -12.98
N ILE A 74 5.45 17.56 -12.69
CA ILE A 74 5.36 16.35 -11.88
C ILE A 74 4.94 16.66 -10.45
N ALA A 75 5.57 17.66 -9.82
CA ALA A 75 5.24 18.06 -8.47
C ALA A 75 3.82 18.62 -8.36
N LEU A 76 3.36 19.39 -9.35
CA LEU A 76 2.00 19.94 -9.40
C LEU A 76 0.96 18.83 -9.56
N ALA A 77 1.23 17.82 -10.40
CA ALA A 77 0.38 16.65 -10.52
C ALA A 77 0.31 15.85 -9.20
N ALA A 78 1.45 15.68 -8.52
CA ALA A 78 1.53 15.02 -7.22
C ALA A 78 0.77 15.78 -6.12
N PHE A 79 0.83 17.12 -6.14
CA PHE A 79 0.05 17.96 -5.24
C PHE A 79 -1.45 17.77 -5.47
N ASN A 80 -1.88 17.73 -6.74
CA ASN A 80 -3.26 17.45 -7.11
C ASN A 80 -3.73 16.03 -6.71
N GLU A 81 -2.82 15.04 -6.77
CA GLU A 81 -3.05 13.69 -6.26
C GLU A 81 -3.24 13.70 -4.73
N ALA A 82 -2.40 14.45 -4.01
CA ALA A 82 -2.48 14.58 -2.56
C ALA A 82 -3.84 15.14 -2.11
N ILE A 83 -4.43 16.08 -2.85
CA ILE A 83 -5.79 16.59 -2.58
C ILE A 83 -6.82 15.45 -2.57
N ASN A 84 -6.71 14.49 -3.49
CA ASN A 84 -7.66 13.37 -3.57
C ASN A 84 -7.47 12.36 -2.42
N GLN A 85 -6.22 12.15 -1.98
CA GLN A 85 -5.86 11.08 -1.04
C GLN A 85 -5.79 11.53 0.42
N TYR A 86 -5.83 12.84 0.69
CA TYR A 86 -5.72 13.36 2.04
C TYR A 86 -6.90 12.93 2.92
N SER A 87 -6.58 12.50 4.14
CA SER A 87 -7.55 12.23 5.22
C SER A 87 -7.08 12.88 6.51
N SER A 88 -7.91 13.74 7.09
CA SER A 88 -7.63 14.43 8.36
C SER A 88 -7.56 13.48 9.56
N VAL A 89 -8.11 12.27 9.44
CA VAL A 89 -8.07 11.23 10.48
C VAL A 89 -6.63 10.75 10.75
N MET A 90 -5.72 10.91 9.78
CA MET A 90 -4.32 10.50 9.90
C MET A 90 -3.43 11.49 10.68
N GLY A 91 -4.00 12.58 11.23
CA GLY A 91 -3.33 13.47 12.21
C GLY A 91 -2.20 14.34 11.67
N ARG A 92 -1.89 14.31 10.36
CA ARG A 92 -0.87 15.13 9.72
C ARG A 92 -1.51 16.24 8.91
N SER A 93 -0.94 17.44 8.94
CA SER A 93 -1.41 18.55 8.10
C SER A 93 -1.33 18.22 6.61
N PHE A 94 -2.27 18.75 5.82
CA PHE A 94 -2.30 18.56 4.37
C PHE A 94 -0.98 18.94 3.69
N LEU A 95 -0.38 20.08 4.05
CA LEU A 95 0.86 20.52 3.41
C LEU A 95 2.02 19.56 3.65
N GLY A 96 2.12 19.00 4.86
CA GLY A 96 3.14 17.98 5.17
C GLY A 96 2.89 16.67 4.42
N PHE A 97 1.62 16.25 4.32
CA PHE A 97 1.25 15.10 3.50
C PHE A 97 1.58 15.33 2.02
N ALA A 98 1.14 16.46 1.46
CA ALA A 98 1.37 16.84 0.07
C ALA A 98 2.87 16.94 -0.26
N GLU A 99 3.70 17.53 0.61
CA GLU A 99 5.16 17.54 0.43
C GLU A 99 5.73 16.11 0.31
N THR A 100 5.21 15.17 1.11
CA THR A 100 5.65 13.77 1.04
C THR A 100 5.27 13.11 -0.28
N VAL A 101 4.03 13.32 -0.75
CA VAL A 101 3.57 12.80 -2.05
C VAL A 101 4.38 13.40 -3.19
N MET A 102 4.62 14.72 -3.16
CA MET A 102 5.43 15.42 -4.15
C MET A 102 6.87 14.89 -4.20
N ARG A 103 7.53 14.75 -3.04
CA ARG A 103 8.90 14.21 -2.96
C ARG A 103 8.98 12.79 -3.53
N ARG A 104 8.00 11.92 -3.22
CA ARG A 104 7.95 10.55 -3.79
C ARG A 104 7.82 10.58 -5.31
N ARG A 105 6.91 11.39 -5.86
CA ARG A 105 6.72 11.51 -7.32
C ARG A 105 7.91 12.11 -8.04
N LEU A 106 8.62 13.06 -7.41
CA LEU A 106 9.87 13.59 -7.92
C LEU A 106 10.96 12.51 -7.95
N ILE A 107 11.12 11.72 -6.87
CA ILE A 107 12.05 10.58 -6.86
C ILE A 107 11.73 9.61 -8.00
N ASP A 108 10.46 9.26 -8.20
CA ASP A 108 10.02 8.37 -9.29
C ASP A 108 10.36 8.93 -10.68
N PHE A 109 10.11 10.23 -10.90
CA PHE A 109 10.43 10.91 -12.15
C PHE A 109 11.92 10.89 -12.43
N LEU A 110 12.75 11.25 -11.44
CA LEU A 110 14.20 11.24 -11.58
C LEU A 110 14.75 9.82 -11.80
N ARG A 111 14.20 8.79 -11.16
CA ARG A 111 14.57 7.39 -11.42
C ARG A 111 14.37 7.03 -12.90
N LYS A 112 13.24 7.44 -13.48
CA LYS A 112 12.93 7.21 -14.89
C LYS A 112 13.89 8.00 -15.77
N GLU A 113 14.10 9.29 -15.52
CA GLU A 113 15.05 10.09 -16.31
C GLU A 113 16.50 9.61 -16.20
N GLN A 114 16.98 9.17 -15.03
CA GLN A 114 18.35 8.65 -14.86
C GLN A 114 18.59 7.37 -15.66
N ARG A 115 17.60 6.46 -15.71
CA ARG A 115 17.64 5.28 -16.59
C ARG A 115 17.76 5.65 -18.07
N PHE A 116 17.29 6.85 -18.45
CA PHE A 116 17.30 7.33 -19.84
C PHE A 116 18.43 8.34 -20.16
N LYS A 117 19.03 9.04 -19.17
CA LYS A 117 19.95 10.16 -19.43
C LYS A 117 21.27 10.14 -18.65
N GLY A 118 21.48 9.34 -17.61
CA GLY A 118 22.79 9.17 -16.96
C GLY A 118 23.52 10.45 -16.48
N GLN A 119 22.84 11.59 -16.34
CA GLN A 119 23.47 12.92 -16.24
C GLN A 119 23.55 13.51 -14.82
N ILE A 120 22.97 12.87 -13.80
CA ILE A 120 22.98 13.40 -12.44
C ILE A 120 23.52 12.34 -11.46
N PRO A 121 24.70 12.56 -10.83
CA PRO A 121 25.23 11.69 -9.78
C PRO A 121 24.28 11.61 -8.58
N TYR A 122 24.14 10.42 -7.98
CA TYR A 122 23.28 10.24 -6.80
C TYR A 122 23.58 11.26 -5.69
N SER A 123 24.85 11.58 -5.46
CA SER A 123 25.31 12.54 -4.44
C SER A 123 24.73 13.96 -4.56
N SER A 124 24.15 14.36 -5.69
CA SER A 124 23.47 15.66 -5.77
C SER A 124 22.26 15.75 -4.84
N PHE A 125 21.71 14.62 -4.39
CA PHE A 125 20.49 14.54 -3.58
C PHE A 125 20.74 14.38 -2.08
N ASP A 126 21.99 14.35 -1.64
CA ASP A 126 22.32 14.13 -0.23
C ASP A 126 21.72 15.24 0.63
N GLN A 127 20.95 14.87 1.64
CA GLN A 127 20.37 15.79 2.61
C GLN A 127 21.02 15.48 3.96
N GLU A 128 21.36 16.54 4.69
CA GLU A 128 21.75 16.42 6.09
C GLU A 128 20.47 16.09 6.89
N ASP A 129 20.53 15.03 7.70
CA ASP A 129 19.52 14.75 8.71
C ASP A 129 19.76 15.59 9.98
N ASP A 130 18.91 15.39 10.99
CA ASP A 130 18.99 16.14 12.26
C ASP A 130 20.28 15.85 13.07
N GLU A 131 21.09 14.86 12.65
CA GLU A 131 22.37 14.47 13.25
C GLU A 131 23.57 14.79 12.33
N ASP A 132 23.39 15.69 11.35
CA ASP A 132 24.39 16.09 10.35
C ASP A 132 24.91 14.91 9.47
N ASN A 133 24.18 13.79 9.39
CA ASN A 133 24.53 12.71 8.48
C ASN A 133 24.05 13.04 7.06
N LEU A 134 24.94 12.88 6.08
CA LEU A 134 24.57 12.91 4.65
C LEU A 134 23.79 11.65 4.29
N LEU A 135 22.48 11.78 4.16
CA LEU A 135 21.59 10.72 3.69
C LEU A 135 21.14 11.00 2.27
N ASN A 136 21.23 10.00 1.40
CA ASN A 136 20.62 10.06 0.08
C ASN A 136 19.20 9.47 0.13
N PRO A 137 18.13 10.27 -0.02
CA PRO A 137 16.76 9.76 0.07
C PRO A 137 16.45 8.66 -0.96
N ILE A 138 17.18 8.65 -2.08
CA ILE A 138 17.00 7.64 -3.12
C ILE A 138 17.59 6.30 -2.67
N GLU A 139 18.77 6.30 -2.05
CA GLU A 139 19.41 5.10 -1.52
C GLU A 139 18.64 4.54 -0.32
N VAL A 140 18.20 5.40 0.60
CA VAL A 140 17.37 5.00 1.75
C VAL A 140 16.08 4.32 1.28
N HIS A 141 15.38 4.92 0.30
CA HIS A 141 14.17 4.30 -0.23
C HIS A 141 14.45 2.97 -0.93
N GLN A 142 15.55 2.85 -1.68
CA GLN A 142 15.95 1.56 -2.29
C GLN A 142 16.28 0.50 -1.23
N ALA A 143 16.97 0.89 -0.16
CA ALA A 143 17.32 -0.01 0.93
C ALA A 143 16.06 -0.52 1.66
N ILE A 144 15.10 0.37 1.94
CA ILE A 144 13.81 0.00 2.52
C ILE A 144 13.03 -0.94 1.60
N GLU A 145 12.88 -0.59 0.31
CA GLU A 145 12.16 -1.41 -0.67
C GLU A 145 12.80 -2.80 -0.83
N ALA A 146 14.14 -2.86 -0.89
CA ALA A 146 14.88 -4.11 -0.95
C ALA A 146 14.71 -4.95 0.32
N TYR A 147 14.76 -4.31 1.49
CA TYR A 147 14.56 -4.96 2.78
C TYR A 147 13.14 -5.52 2.93
N GLU A 148 12.10 -4.73 2.62
CA GLU A 148 10.71 -5.17 2.65
C GLU A 148 10.47 -6.35 1.71
N LYS A 149 11.04 -6.29 0.50
CA LYS A 149 10.98 -7.40 -0.46
C LYS A 149 11.67 -8.65 0.07
N GLN A 150 12.85 -8.52 0.66
CA GLN A 150 13.60 -9.65 1.24
C GLN A 150 12.83 -10.26 2.42
N LYS A 151 12.35 -9.42 3.34
CA LYS A 151 11.54 -9.85 4.49
C LYS A 151 10.30 -10.62 4.04
N GLY A 152 9.58 -10.13 3.03
CA GLY A 152 8.42 -10.84 2.48
C GLY A 152 8.78 -12.18 1.80
N LEU A 153 10.01 -12.35 1.28
CA LEU A 153 10.47 -13.65 0.79
C LEU A 153 10.79 -14.61 1.93
N GLU A 154 11.42 -14.12 2.99
CA GLU A 154 11.76 -14.90 4.19
C GLU A 154 10.50 -15.39 4.91
N GLU A 155 9.50 -14.52 5.10
CA GLU A 155 8.24 -14.89 5.76
C GLU A 155 7.47 -15.94 4.95
N ARG A 156 7.35 -15.78 3.63
CA ARG A 156 6.75 -16.81 2.74
C ARG A 156 7.47 -18.15 2.84
N ARG A 157 8.80 -18.13 2.86
CA ARG A 157 9.60 -19.36 3.00
C ARG A 157 9.34 -20.02 4.36
N SER A 158 9.26 -19.23 5.42
CA SER A 158 8.93 -19.73 6.76
C SER A 158 7.55 -20.40 6.78
N GLU A 159 6.52 -19.75 6.22
CA GLU A 159 5.18 -20.35 6.13
C GLU A 159 5.18 -21.68 5.37
N ILE A 160 5.85 -21.74 4.21
CA ILE A 160 5.93 -22.98 3.41
C ILE A 160 6.61 -24.10 4.21
N MET A 161 7.70 -23.78 4.92
CA MET A 161 8.42 -24.77 5.73
C MET A 161 7.60 -25.26 6.92
N ASP A 162 6.93 -24.36 7.63
CA ASP A 162 6.08 -24.71 8.76
C ASP A 162 4.85 -25.51 8.29
N PHE A 163 4.21 -25.08 7.21
CA PHE A 163 3.08 -25.80 6.63
C PHE A 163 3.49 -27.20 6.14
N SER A 164 4.67 -27.34 5.51
CA SER A 164 5.23 -28.64 5.13
C SER A 164 5.37 -29.56 6.34
N ARG A 165 5.80 -29.04 7.49
CA ARG A 165 5.92 -29.80 8.73
C ARG A 165 4.55 -30.23 9.24
N CYS A 166 3.57 -29.32 9.25
CA CYS A 166 2.20 -29.65 9.62
C CYS A 166 1.57 -30.72 8.72
N LEU A 167 1.80 -30.67 7.41
CA LEU A 167 1.31 -31.69 6.47
C LEU A 167 1.94 -33.06 6.72
N SER A 168 3.22 -33.10 7.10
CA SER A 168 3.92 -34.35 7.38
C SER A 168 3.31 -35.13 8.55
N ASP A 169 2.65 -34.45 9.51
CA ASP A 169 1.91 -35.12 10.57
C ASP A 169 0.71 -35.95 10.06
N PHE A 170 0.27 -35.70 8.83
CA PHE A 170 -0.84 -36.38 8.16
C PHE A 170 -0.37 -37.30 7.01
N ASP A 171 0.94 -37.53 6.87
CA ASP A 171 1.54 -38.26 5.75
C ASP A 171 1.15 -37.67 4.39
N ILE A 172 1.17 -36.32 4.30
CA ILE A 172 0.88 -35.56 3.09
C ILE A 172 2.13 -34.78 2.69
N ASP A 173 2.48 -34.85 1.40
CA ASP A 173 3.47 -33.97 0.80
C ASP A 173 2.85 -33.00 -0.24
N PHE A 174 3.60 -31.99 -0.65
CA PHE A 174 3.12 -31.00 -1.64
C PHE A 174 2.90 -31.58 -3.05
N SER A 175 3.66 -32.60 -3.44
CA SER A 175 3.49 -33.27 -4.73
C SER A 175 2.13 -33.95 -4.81
N GLU A 176 1.74 -34.67 -3.76
CA GLU A 176 0.45 -35.32 -3.63
C GLU A 176 -0.71 -34.30 -3.61
N LEU A 177 -0.54 -33.15 -2.97
CA LEU A 177 -1.53 -32.08 -3.02
C LEU A 177 -1.71 -31.53 -4.43
N THR A 178 -0.61 -31.40 -5.19
CA THR A 178 -0.65 -30.96 -6.58
C THR A 178 -1.42 -31.94 -7.45
N GLU A 179 -1.22 -33.24 -7.25
CA GLU A 179 -1.93 -34.30 -7.96
C GLU A 179 -3.42 -34.43 -7.54
N ALA A 180 -3.71 -34.25 -6.24
CA ALA A 180 -5.04 -34.37 -5.68
C ALA A 180 -5.91 -33.12 -5.89
N SER A 181 -5.32 -32.00 -6.32
CA SER A 181 -6.02 -30.72 -6.48
C SER A 181 -7.07 -30.76 -7.60
N PRO A 182 -8.30 -30.27 -7.37
CA PRO A 182 -9.30 -30.20 -8.44
C PRO A 182 -8.90 -29.26 -9.57
N LYS A 183 -9.06 -29.73 -10.81
CA LYS A 183 -8.76 -28.96 -12.03
C LYS A 183 -9.75 -27.82 -12.29
N HIS A 184 -11.02 -28.04 -11.98
CA HIS A 184 -12.09 -27.06 -12.22
C HIS A 184 -12.29 -26.13 -11.03
N ASP A 185 -12.57 -24.87 -11.32
CA ASP A 185 -12.70 -23.83 -10.30
C ASP A 185 -13.87 -24.09 -9.36
N ASP A 186 -15.05 -24.44 -9.88
CA ASP A 186 -16.23 -24.76 -9.08
C ASP A 186 -15.96 -25.85 -8.03
N SER A 187 -15.18 -26.87 -8.41
CA SER A 187 -14.79 -27.94 -7.50
C SER A 187 -13.83 -27.45 -6.42
N ARG A 188 -12.89 -26.55 -6.76
CA ARG A 188 -12.00 -25.93 -5.77
C ARG A 188 -12.78 -25.06 -4.79
N GLN A 189 -13.67 -24.19 -5.29
CA GLN A 189 -14.48 -23.31 -4.44
C GLN A 189 -15.37 -24.10 -3.48
N MET A 190 -15.99 -25.18 -3.96
CA MET A 190 -16.76 -26.09 -3.09
C MET A 190 -15.88 -26.69 -1.99
N LEU A 191 -14.68 -27.19 -2.32
CA LEU A 191 -13.77 -27.77 -1.31
C LEU A 191 -13.18 -26.71 -0.37
N PHE A 192 -12.94 -25.48 -0.83
CA PHE A 192 -12.58 -24.37 0.04
C PHE A 192 -13.68 -24.07 1.06
N GLY A 193 -14.94 -24.05 0.63
CA GLY A 193 -16.09 -23.93 1.53
C GLY A 193 -16.09 -25.02 2.60
N ILE A 194 -15.95 -26.29 2.19
CA ILE A 194 -15.92 -27.43 3.12
C ILE A 194 -14.73 -27.33 4.09
N GLY A 195 -13.54 -27.01 3.59
CA GLY A 195 -12.35 -26.86 4.41
C GLY A 195 -12.45 -25.69 5.40
N ARG A 196 -13.13 -24.60 5.02
CA ARG A 196 -13.44 -23.48 5.92
C ARG A 196 -14.41 -23.89 7.01
N THR A 197 -15.50 -24.59 6.67
CA THR A 197 -16.44 -25.14 7.66
C THR A 197 -15.71 -26.03 8.67
N LEU A 198 -14.86 -26.93 8.17
CA LEU A 198 -14.02 -27.79 9.02
C LEU A 198 -13.09 -26.97 9.92
N ALA A 199 -12.43 -25.93 9.41
CA ALA A 199 -11.48 -25.11 10.18
C ALA A 199 -12.12 -24.22 11.25
N GLN A 200 -13.39 -23.84 11.06
CA GLN A 200 -14.15 -22.99 11.98
C GLN A 200 -14.83 -23.78 13.12
N ASP A 201 -15.05 -25.08 12.93
CA ASP A 201 -15.59 -25.96 13.95
C ASP A 201 -14.45 -26.53 14.83
N ALA A 202 -14.42 -26.10 16.09
CA ALA A 202 -13.39 -26.51 17.04
C ALA A 202 -13.38 -28.02 17.33
N GLU A 203 -14.53 -28.68 17.29
CA GLU A 203 -14.66 -30.12 17.56
C GLU A 203 -14.19 -30.95 16.38
N LEU A 204 -14.53 -30.53 15.16
CA LEU A 204 -14.01 -31.16 13.94
C LEU A 204 -12.49 -30.98 13.83
N MET A 205 -11.98 -29.77 14.08
CA MET A 205 -10.53 -29.52 14.08
C MET A 205 -9.82 -30.32 15.16
N ARG A 206 -10.35 -30.39 16.38
CA ARG A 206 -9.79 -31.22 17.45
C ARG A 206 -9.71 -32.68 17.03
N THR A 207 -10.77 -33.20 16.40
CA THR A 207 -10.80 -34.58 15.90
C THR A 207 -9.75 -34.80 14.82
N LEU A 208 -9.64 -33.87 13.86
CA LEU A 208 -8.66 -33.90 12.78
C LEU A 208 -7.22 -33.91 13.32
N LEU A 209 -6.88 -32.99 14.24
CA LEU A 209 -5.54 -32.85 14.79
C LEU A 209 -5.15 -34.03 15.70
N THR A 210 -6.11 -34.53 16.51
CA THR A 210 -5.84 -35.63 17.47
C THR A 210 -5.75 -36.98 16.76
N LYS A 211 -6.69 -37.26 15.85
CA LYS A 211 -6.75 -38.55 15.14
C LYS A 211 -5.91 -38.56 13.86
N ARG A 212 -5.39 -37.41 13.42
CA ARG A 212 -4.67 -37.21 12.16
C ARG A 212 -5.48 -37.70 10.94
N GLN A 213 -6.80 -37.58 11.02
CA GLN A 213 -7.73 -38.10 10.01
C GLN A 213 -8.92 -37.15 9.84
N LEU A 214 -9.39 -37.02 8.60
CA LEU A 214 -10.58 -36.22 8.27
C LEU A 214 -11.83 -36.80 8.98
N PRO A 215 -12.56 -36.02 9.80
CA PRO A 215 -13.78 -36.48 10.48
C PRO A 215 -14.97 -36.55 9.52
N ILE A 216 -14.96 -37.55 8.62
CA ILE A 216 -15.92 -37.64 7.50
C ILE A 216 -17.37 -37.76 7.97
N LYS A 217 -17.63 -38.51 9.05
CA LYS A 217 -19.01 -38.74 9.51
C LYS A 217 -19.63 -37.45 10.00
N GLU A 218 -18.90 -36.75 10.85
CA GLU A 218 -19.30 -35.50 11.49
C GLU A 218 -19.36 -34.36 10.45
N LEU A 219 -18.40 -34.32 9.51
CA LEU A 219 -18.39 -33.33 8.44
C LEU A 219 -19.61 -33.47 7.50
N LEU A 220 -20.06 -34.69 7.20
CA LEU A 220 -21.26 -34.92 6.36
C LEU A 220 -22.55 -34.34 6.95
N GLU A 221 -22.61 -34.08 8.26
CA GLU A 221 -23.75 -33.43 8.90
C GLU A 221 -23.81 -31.93 8.60
N GLN A 222 -22.67 -31.33 8.22
CA GLN A 222 -22.52 -29.89 8.01
C GLN A 222 -22.41 -29.49 6.53
N VAL A 223 -22.18 -30.44 5.61
CA VAL A 223 -21.94 -30.15 4.19
C VAL A 223 -22.80 -30.99 3.26
N GLN A 224 -23.28 -30.38 2.17
CA GLN A 224 -24.14 -31.04 1.18
C GLN A 224 -23.32 -31.72 0.08
N VAL A 225 -22.49 -32.70 0.43
CA VAL A 225 -21.74 -33.52 -0.54
C VAL A 225 -21.80 -35.00 -0.22
N SER A 226 -21.51 -35.83 -1.23
CA SER A 226 -21.43 -37.29 -1.01
C SER A 226 -20.20 -37.65 -0.17
N ARG A 227 -20.29 -38.73 0.61
CA ARG A 227 -19.13 -39.33 1.30
C ARG A 227 -17.95 -39.58 0.35
N LYS A 228 -18.23 -40.08 -0.85
CA LYS A 228 -17.23 -40.37 -1.88
C LYS A 228 -16.45 -39.11 -2.28
N THR A 229 -17.11 -37.95 -2.30
CA THR A 229 -16.47 -36.66 -2.58
C THR A 229 -15.46 -36.29 -1.50
N LEU A 230 -15.81 -36.46 -0.22
CA LEU A 230 -14.92 -36.18 0.89
C LEU A 230 -13.72 -37.13 0.92
N GLU A 231 -13.97 -38.44 0.76
CA GLU A 231 -12.90 -39.46 0.77
C GLU A 231 -11.88 -39.23 -0.36
N ARG A 232 -12.37 -38.94 -1.57
CA ARG A 232 -11.52 -38.68 -2.74
C ARG A 232 -10.63 -37.45 -2.55
N ASN A 233 -11.15 -36.41 -1.89
CA ASN A 233 -10.45 -35.14 -1.73
C ASN A 233 -9.85 -34.97 -0.32
N ARG A 234 -9.71 -36.05 0.46
CA ARG A 234 -9.36 -35.96 1.89
C ARG A 234 -8.05 -35.22 2.16
N LYS A 235 -6.99 -35.48 1.38
CA LYS A 235 -5.68 -34.84 1.55
C LYS A 235 -5.77 -33.34 1.29
N TYR A 236 -6.48 -32.97 0.24
CA TYR A 236 -6.72 -31.58 -0.13
C TYR A 236 -7.57 -30.84 0.92
N LEU A 237 -8.63 -31.47 1.44
CA LEU A 237 -9.46 -30.91 2.50
C LEU A 237 -8.70 -30.70 3.82
N ILE A 238 -7.86 -31.65 4.21
CA ILE A 238 -6.99 -31.51 5.39
C ILE A 238 -6.05 -30.30 5.19
N ALA A 239 -5.39 -30.21 4.04
CA ALA A 239 -4.49 -29.09 3.73
C ALA A 239 -5.21 -27.73 3.81
N ILE A 240 -6.39 -27.62 3.20
CA ILE A 240 -7.19 -26.39 3.25
C ILE A 240 -7.58 -26.03 4.69
N ALA A 241 -8.05 -27.00 5.47
CA ALA A 241 -8.47 -26.75 6.84
C ALA A 241 -7.31 -26.28 7.72
N LEU A 242 -6.12 -26.86 7.55
CA LEU A 242 -4.91 -26.41 8.23
C LEU A 242 -4.51 -24.98 7.83
N ILE A 243 -4.66 -24.60 6.55
CA ILE A 243 -4.39 -23.24 6.08
C ILE A 243 -5.36 -22.23 6.70
N PHE A 244 -6.65 -22.57 6.79
CA PHE A 244 -7.68 -21.71 7.39
C PHE A 244 -7.59 -21.63 8.92
N ASN A 245 -7.14 -22.70 9.58
CA ASN A 245 -7.00 -22.72 11.03
C ASN A 245 -5.67 -22.09 11.51
N GLY A 246 -4.61 -22.21 10.71
CA GLY A 246 -3.27 -21.72 11.07
C GLY A 246 -2.94 -20.30 10.57
N PRO A 247 -1.82 -19.71 11.05
CA PRO A 247 -1.40 -18.36 10.73
C PRO A 247 -0.64 -18.30 9.38
N TYR A 248 -1.37 -18.52 8.28
CA TYR A 248 -0.78 -18.61 6.94
C TYR A 248 -1.31 -17.56 5.96
N PRO A 249 -1.15 -16.24 6.23
CA PRO A 249 -1.63 -15.20 5.32
C PRO A 249 -1.07 -15.33 3.90
N TYR A 250 0.22 -15.63 3.72
CA TYR A 250 0.79 -15.73 2.38
C TYR A 250 0.26 -16.93 1.58
N LEU A 251 0.07 -18.08 2.23
CA LEU A 251 -0.53 -19.24 1.58
C LEU A 251 -2.01 -19.00 1.23
N ARG A 252 -2.76 -18.26 2.06
CA ARG A 252 -4.15 -17.87 1.78
C ARG A 252 -4.24 -16.97 0.56
N ASP A 253 -3.36 -15.98 0.46
CA ASP A 253 -3.26 -15.08 -0.69
C ASP A 253 -3.01 -15.85 -2.00
N TYR A 254 -2.10 -16.84 -1.97
CA TYR A 254 -1.76 -17.66 -3.14
C TYR A 254 -2.94 -18.49 -3.64
N LEU A 255 -3.80 -18.96 -2.73
CA LEU A 255 -4.98 -19.75 -3.07
C LEU A 255 -6.14 -18.89 -3.60
N HIS A 256 -5.97 -17.57 -3.70
CA HIS A 256 -7.01 -16.61 -4.05
C HIS A 256 -8.30 -16.82 -3.26
N ILE A 257 -8.15 -17.22 -2.00
CA ILE A 257 -9.27 -17.44 -1.10
C ILE A 257 -9.91 -16.07 -0.88
N ARG A 258 -11.12 -15.88 -1.42
CA ARG A 258 -11.93 -14.71 -1.11
C ARG A 258 -12.49 -14.89 0.30
N GLU A 259 -12.26 -13.91 1.17
CA GLU A 259 -12.78 -13.88 2.54
C GLU A 259 -14.31 -13.96 2.60
#